data_AF-A0A370LT98-F1
#
_entry.id   AF-A0A370LT98-F1
#
_cell.length_a   1.000
_cell.length_b   1.000
_cell.length_c   1.000
_cell.angle_alpha   90.00
_cell.angle_beta   90.00
_cell.angle_gamma   90.00
#
_symmetry.space_group_name_H-M   'P 1'
#
loop_
_entity.id
_entity.type
_entity.pdbx_description
1 polymer ?
#
loop_
_entity_poly.entity_id
_entity_poly.type
_entity_poly.pdbx_seq_one_letter_code
_entity_poly.pdbx_strand_id
1 'polypeptide(L)'
;MLILSILHNIFLTIEEIKQLYEGNDIEVVGVSLPVWYYKRRTSEPAEEVFCKYLLTNKNIELESLVEVKEERDGYQINMPQLPPGYKPRSISNEEWRGLSLNEQLQWYENHPVPKSAKNLLPISEGGAEYLSFKEYGRTLVNNRNIATIHIVEIKTINNLVNSLD
;
A
#
# COMPACT_ATOMS: atom_id res chain seq x y z
N MET A 1 0.36 -18.38 18.70
CA MET A 1 1.05 -17.86 17.51
C MET A 1 1.55 -16.46 17.84
N LEU A 2 2.82 -16.17 17.55
CA LEU A 2 3.38 -14.82 17.66
C LEU A 2 3.18 -14.13 16.31
N ILE A 3 2.66 -12.91 16.33
CA ILE A 3 2.40 -12.11 15.13
C ILE A 3 3.17 -10.80 15.27
N LEU A 4 3.84 -10.37 14.21
CA LEU A 4 4.44 -9.05 14.06
C LEU A 4 3.61 -8.29 13.02
N SER A 5 2.94 -7.23 13.44
CA SER A 5 2.28 -6.29 12.54
C SER A 5 3.20 -5.09 12.34
N ILE A 6 3.41 -4.64 11.12
CA ILE A 6 4.24 -3.47 10.81
C ILE A 6 3.42 -2.53 9.97
N LEU A 7 3.13 -1.32 10.48
CA LEU A 7 2.53 -0.25 9.69
C LEU A 7 3.63 0.61 9.09
N HIS A 8 3.66 0.71 7.77
CA HIS A 8 4.56 1.56 7.00
C HIS A 8 3.80 2.81 6.56
N ASN A 9 4.22 3.97 7.04
CA ASN A 9 3.70 5.27 6.61
C ASN A 9 4.75 5.95 5.73
N ILE A 10 4.44 6.11 4.45
CA ILE A 10 5.36 6.67 3.46
C ILE A 10 4.69 7.88 2.81
N PHE A 11 5.43 8.97 2.70
CA PHE A 11 4.94 10.22 2.16
C PHE A 11 5.78 10.59 0.93
N LEU A 12 5.10 10.79 -0.19
CA LEU A 12 5.75 11.10 -1.47
C LEU A 12 5.34 12.49 -1.96
N THR A 13 6.27 13.15 -2.62
CA THR A 13 6.03 14.32 -3.47
C THR A 13 5.31 13.90 -4.76
N ILE A 14 4.74 14.88 -5.47
CA ILE A 14 4.07 14.61 -6.74
C ILE A 14 5.07 14.14 -7.80
N GLU A 15 6.29 14.67 -7.76
CA GLU A 15 7.39 14.30 -8.64
C GLU A 15 7.80 12.83 -8.42
N GLU A 16 7.98 12.41 -7.16
CA GLU A 16 8.29 11.01 -6.80
C GLU A 16 7.17 10.06 -7.22
N ILE A 17 5.90 10.45 -7.03
CA ILE A 17 4.74 9.65 -7.47
C ILE A 17 4.77 9.44 -8.98
N LYS A 18 5.03 10.51 -9.75
CA LYS A 18 5.13 10.42 -11.22
C LYS A 18 6.26 9.51 -11.65
N GLN A 19 7.44 9.68 -11.04
CA GLN A 19 8.60 8.81 -11.29
C GLN A 19 8.26 7.34 -11.03
N LEU A 20 7.65 7.04 -9.87
CA LEU A 20 7.25 5.68 -9.51
C LEU A 20 6.19 5.12 -10.47
N TYR A 21 5.19 5.92 -10.84
CA TYR A 21 4.15 5.51 -11.79
C TYR A 21 4.73 5.17 -13.17
N GLU A 22 5.73 5.94 -13.63
CA GLU A 22 6.46 5.70 -14.88
C GLU A 22 7.39 4.47 -14.83
N GLY A 23 7.53 3.84 -13.66
CA GLY A 23 8.32 2.63 -13.48
C GLY A 23 9.75 2.89 -12.99
N ASN A 24 10.08 4.13 -12.62
CA ASN A 24 11.35 4.44 -11.99
C ASN A 24 11.33 4.00 -10.51
N ASP A 25 12.48 3.54 -10.03
CA ASP A 25 12.66 3.24 -8.61
C ASP A 25 12.89 4.55 -7.85
N ILE A 26 12.31 4.67 -6.65
CA ILE A 26 12.49 5.85 -5.79
C ILE A 26 12.96 5.44 -4.39
N GLU A 27 13.88 6.22 -3.83
CA GLU A 27 14.37 6.05 -2.46
C GLU A 27 13.84 7.19 -1.59
N VAL A 28 13.14 6.84 -0.52
CA VAL A 28 12.52 7.82 0.40
C VAL A 28 12.68 7.40 1.85
N VAL A 29 12.42 8.32 2.78
CA VAL A 29 12.33 8.01 4.21
C VAL A 29 10.88 8.02 4.64
N GLY A 30 10.49 7.00 5.40
CA GLY A 30 9.15 6.88 5.98
C GLY A 30 9.23 6.41 7.43
N VAL A 31 8.08 6.12 8.01
CA VAL A 31 7.95 5.64 9.39
C VAL A 31 7.46 4.19 9.38
N SER A 32 8.13 3.34 10.15
CA SER A 32 7.72 1.96 10.42
C SER A 32 7.27 1.87 11.88
N LEU A 33 6.11 1.23 12.10
CA LEU A 33 5.47 1.06 13.40
C LEU A 33 5.27 -0.43 13.69
N PRO A 34 6.26 -1.13 14.27
CA PRO A 34 6.15 -2.53 14.60
C PRO A 34 5.35 -2.75 15.90
N VAL A 35 4.43 -3.71 15.86
CA VAL A 35 3.62 -4.16 17.00
C VAL A 35 3.64 -5.68 17.09
N TRP A 36 4.06 -6.19 18.23
CA TRP A 36 3.99 -7.60 18.56
C TRP A 36 2.63 -7.96 19.15
N TYR A 37 2.07 -9.08 18.68
CA TYR A 37 0.85 -9.66 19.24
C TYR A 37 1.05 -11.12 19.66
N TYR A 38 0.68 -11.42 20.90
CA TYR A 38 0.70 -12.78 21.45
C TYR A 38 -0.42 -13.00 22.46
N LYS A 39 -1.28 -14.01 22.22
CA LYS A 39 -2.36 -14.43 23.14
C LYS A 39 -3.18 -13.25 23.71
N ARG A 40 -3.67 -12.36 22.84
CA ARG A 40 -4.45 -11.15 23.19
C ARG A 40 -3.68 -10.03 23.89
N ARG A 41 -2.35 -10.11 23.97
CA ARG A 41 -1.49 -9.02 24.43
C ARG A 41 -0.80 -8.37 23.24
N THR A 42 -0.72 -7.05 23.25
CA THR A 42 0.01 -6.24 22.26
C THR A 42 1.23 -5.58 22.92
N SER A 43 2.22 -5.21 22.13
CA SER A 43 3.34 -4.34 22.55
C SER A 43 3.03 -2.86 22.35
N GLU A 44 1.76 -2.47 22.27
CA GLU A 44 1.40 -1.07 22.09
C GLU A 44 1.67 -0.26 23.37
N PRO A 45 2.01 1.04 23.26
CA PRO A 45 2.12 1.82 22.01
C PRO A 45 3.32 1.40 21.15
N ALA A 46 3.16 1.48 19.83
CA ALA A 46 4.25 1.20 18.89
C ALA A 46 5.32 2.29 18.96
N GLU A 47 6.59 1.91 18.82
CA GLU A 47 7.69 2.87 18.64
C GLU A 47 7.83 3.25 17.18
N GLU A 48 7.96 4.55 16.89
CA GLU A 48 8.21 5.06 15.55
C GLU A 48 9.67 4.82 15.15
N VAL A 49 9.88 4.12 14.04
CA VAL A 49 11.21 3.88 13.49
C VAL A 49 11.29 4.52 12.11
N PHE A 50 12.19 5.48 11.93
CA PHE A 50 12.47 6.05 10.63
C PHE A 50 13.28 5.06 9.80
N CYS A 51 12.76 4.67 8.63
CA CYS A 51 13.37 3.68 7.76
C CYS A 51 13.54 4.24 6.35
N LYS A 52 14.57 3.77 5.64
CA LYS A 52 14.69 3.98 4.19
C LYS A 52 13.75 3.01 3.46
N TYR A 53 13.11 3.51 2.41
CA TYR A 53 12.24 2.74 1.56
C TYR A 53 12.72 2.84 0.11
N LEU A 54 12.99 1.70 -0.51
CA LEU A 54 13.17 1.59 -1.95
C LEU A 54 11.84 1.16 -2.56
N LEU A 55 11.12 2.09 -3.18
CA LEU A 55 9.85 1.79 -3.84
C LEU A 55 10.08 1.49 -5.31
N THR A 56 9.50 0.39 -5.79
CA THR A 56 9.60 -0.03 -7.19
C THR A 56 8.22 -0.24 -7.78
N ASN A 57 8.07 -0.09 -9.10
CA ASN A 57 6.82 -0.37 -9.81
C ASN A 57 7.10 -1.30 -11.00
N LYS A 58 7.71 -2.44 -10.72
CA LYS A 58 8.12 -3.40 -11.74
C LYS A 58 7.02 -4.44 -11.92
N ASN A 59 6.69 -4.72 -13.18
CA ASN A 59 5.81 -5.83 -13.53
C ASN A 59 6.58 -7.14 -13.32
N ILE A 60 6.38 -7.76 -12.17
CA ILE A 60 6.98 -9.04 -11.83
C ILE A 60 6.04 -10.12 -12.37
N GLU A 61 6.20 -10.47 -13.66
CA GLU A 61 5.31 -11.43 -14.34
C GLU A 61 5.38 -12.85 -13.77
N LEU A 62 6.36 -13.20 -12.93
CA LEU A 62 6.46 -14.55 -12.36
C LEU A 62 7.01 -14.55 -10.91
N GLU A 63 6.25 -15.23 -10.05
CA GLU A 63 6.70 -16.00 -8.87
C GLU A 63 7.31 -15.32 -7.64
N SER A 64 7.61 -14.02 -7.63
CA SER A 64 7.91 -13.32 -6.36
C SER A 64 6.84 -12.29 -6.01
N LEU A 65 5.71 -12.78 -5.50
CA LEU A 65 4.61 -12.01 -4.90
C LEU A 65 5.01 -11.27 -3.60
N VAL A 66 6.30 -11.16 -3.30
CA VAL A 66 6.77 -10.51 -2.08
C VAL A 66 6.84 -9.01 -2.38
N GLU A 67 5.78 -8.31 -1.99
CA GLU A 67 5.63 -6.87 -2.18
C GLU A 67 6.56 -6.11 -1.23
N VAL A 68 6.95 -6.67 -0.09
CA VAL A 68 7.80 -6.05 0.94
C VAL A 68 8.95 -6.97 1.32
N LYS A 69 10.18 -6.50 1.06
CA LYS A 69 11.42 -7.17 1.47
C LYS A 69 12.12 -6.34 2.54
N GLU A 70 12.63 -7.01 3.56
CA GLU A 70 13.47 -6.40 4.59
C GLU A 70 14.87 -6.13 4.03
N GLU A 71 15.37 -4.92 4.22
CA GLU A 71 16.70 -4.46 3.82
C GLU A 71 17.46 -3.95 5.05
N ARG A 72 18.79 -3.76 4.92
CA ARG A 72 19.66 -3.39 6.05
C ARG A 72 19.20 -2.11 6.79
N ASP A 73 18.74 -1.10 6.05
CA ASP A 73 18.33 0.21 6.58
C ASP A 73 16.82 0.47 6.43
N GLY A 74 16.02 -0.57 6.18
CA GLY A 74 14.57 -0.41 6.01
C GLY A 74 13.94 -1.48 5.13
N TYR A 75 13.24 -1.06 4.07
CA TYR A 75 12.43 -1.98 3.26
C TYR A 75 12.52 -1.67 1.76
N GLN A 76 12.48 -2.71 0.93
CA GLN A 76 12.15 -2.58 -0.48
C GLN A 76 10.67 -2.94 -0.66
N ILE A 77 9.90 -2.06 -1.32
CA ILE A 77 8.47 -2.28 -1.55
C ILE A 77 8.15 -2.17 -3.04
N ASN A 78 7.66 -3.25 -3.65
CA ASN A 78 7.12 -3.20 -5.01
C ASN A 78 5.62 -2.86 -4.97
N MET A 79 5.20 -1.95 -5.84
CA MET A 79 3.79 -1.56 -5.95
C MET A 79 2.94 -2.75 -6.40
N PRO A 80 1.71 -2.88 -5.88
CA PRO A 80 0.75 -3.85 -6.38
C PRO A 80 0.55 -3.69 -7.90
N GLN A 81 0.48 -4.80 -8.62
CA GLN A 81 0.31 -4.82 -10.08
C GLN A 81 -1.11 -5.24 -10.44
N LEU A 82 -1.62 -4.73 -11.56
CA LEU A 82 -2.90 -5.19 -12.09
C LEU A 82 -2.78 -6.65 -12.57
N PRO A 83 -3.76 -7.51 -12.29
CA PRO A 83 -3.75 -8.88 -12.80
C PRO A 83 -3.66 -8.93 -14.33
N PRO A 84 -2.94 -9.90 -14.93
CA PRO A 84 -2.91 -10.08 -16.38
C PRO A 84 -4.32 -10.17 -16.96
N GLY A 85 -4.61 -9.34 -17.96
CA GLY A 85 -5.93 -9.30 -18.62
C GLY A 85 -7.02 -8.56 -17.83
N TYR A 86 -6.69 -7.90 -16.71
CA TYR A 86 -7.63 -7.01 -16.03
C TYR A 86 -8.13 -5.93 -16.99
N LYS A 87 -9.45 -5.85 -17.13
CA LYS A 87 -10.13 -4.77 -17.85
C LYS A 87 -11.04 -4.05 -16.87
N PRO A 88 -10.88 -2.73 -16.67
CA PRO A 88 -11.80 -1.99 -15.81
C PRO A 88 -13.20 -2.12 -16.38
N ARG A 89 -14.16 -2.55 -15.56
CA ARG A 89 -15.57 -2.45 -15.93
C ARG A 89 -15.93 -0.97 -15.90
N SER A 90 -16.44 -0.47 -17.01
CA SER A 90 -17.02 0.86 -17.10
C SER A 90 -18.52 0.72 -17.21
N ILE A 91 -19.23 1.56 -16.46
CA ILE A 91 -20.65 1.81 -16.61
C ILE A 91 -20.80 3.14 -17.34
N SER A 92 -21.76 3.26 -18.25
CA SER A 92 -21.96 4.52 -18.96
C SER A 92 -22.45 5.60 -18.01
N ASN A 93 -22.21 6.88 -18.34
CA ASN A 93 -22.67 8.00 -17.53
C ASN A 93 -24.20 8.05 -17.38
N GLU A 94 -24.93 7.58 -18.40
CA GLU A 94 -26.39 7.53 -18.40
C GLU A 94 -26.89 6.45 -17.44
N GLU A 95 -26.32 5.25 -17.51
CA GLU A 95 -26.62 4.16 -16.58
C GLU A 95 -26.24 4.54 -15.14
N TRP A 96 -25.07 5.16 -14.92
CA TRP A 96 -24.61 5.59 -13.60
C TRP A 96 -25.57 6.58 -12.94
N ARG A 97 -26.05 7.57 -13.71
CA ARG A 97 -27.02 8.57 -13.24
C ARG A 97 -28.39 7.97 -12.93
N GLY A 98 -28.72 6.82 -13.54
CA GLY A 98 -29.94 6.08 -13.27
C GLY A 98 -29.91 5.26 -11.98
N LEU A 99 -28.73 4.97 -11.42
CA LEU A 99 -28.59 4.20 -10.18
C LEU A 99 -28.94 5.03 -8.95
N SER A 100 -29.63 4.42 -7.99
CA SER A 100 -29.78 4.96 -6.64
C SER A 100 -28.43 4.97 -5.90
N LEU A 101 -28.34 5.76 -4.82
CA LEU A 101 -27.12 5.82 -3.99
C LEU A 101 -26.68 4.44 -3.49
N ASN A 102 -27.63 3.60 -3.06
CA ASN A 102 -27.33 2.24 -2.59
C ASN A 102 -26.79 1.35 -3.71
N GLU A 103 -27.33 1.47 -4.92
CA GLU A 103 -26.84 0.71 -6.07
C GLU A 103 -25.46 1.17 -6.53
N GLN A 104 -25.18 2.49 -6.46
CA GLN A 104 -23.84 3.03 -6.71
C GLN A 104 -22.82 2.49 -5.69
N LEU A 105 -23.18 2.46 -4.40
CA LEU A 105 -22.34 1.89 -3.34
C LEU A 105 -22.09 0.40 -3.57
N GLN A 106 -23.15 -0.38 -3.83
CA GLN A 106 -23.04 -1.80 -4.15
C GLN A 106 -22.22 -2.03 -5.41
N TRP A 107 -22.30 -1.15 -6.41
CA TRP A 107 -21.50 -1.26 -7.61
C TRP A 107 -20.01 -1.18 -7.28
N TYR A 108 -19.59 -0.22 -6.45
CA TYR A 108 -18.20 -0.09 -6.00
C TYR A 108 -17.73 -1.29 -5.16
N GLU A 109 -18.58 -1.78 -4.25
CA GLU A 109 -18.27 -2.96 -3.42
C GLU A 109 -18.07 -4.23 -4.27
N ASN A 110 -18.89 -4.39 -5.32
CA ASN A 110 -18.84 -5.56 -6.20
C ASN A 110 -17.76 -5.45 -7.28
N HIS A 111 -17.20 -4.25 -7.53
CA HIS A 111 -16.21 -3.99 -8.56
C HIS A 111 -15.00 -3.24 -8.01
N PRO A 112 -14.29 -3.79 -7.00
CA PRO A 112 -13.13 -3.13 -6.44
C PRO A 112 -12.07 -2.95 -7.54
N VAL A 113 -11.61 -1.72 -7.70
CA VAL A 113 -10.45 -1.43 -8.56
C VAL A 113 -9.23 -2.04 -7.88
N PRO A 114 -8.48 -2.95 -8.54
CA PRO A 114 -7.27 -3.49 -7.98
C PRO A 114 -6.29 -2.35 -7.70
N LYS A 115 -5.59 -2.48 -6.59
CA LYS A 115 -4.60 -1.51 -6.15
C LYS A 115 -3.44 -1.50 -7.13
N SER A 116 -2.91 -0.32 -7.42
CA SER A 116 -1.74 -0.12 -8.27
C SER A 116 -1.09 1.23 -8.01
N ALA A 117 0.10 1.46 -8.58
CA ALA A 117 0.76 2.77 -8.56
C ALA A 117 -0.14 3.91 -9.08
N LYS A 118 -1.11 3.61 -9.97
CA LYS A 118 -2.09 4.59 -10.46
C LYS A 118 -2.89 5.24 -9.33
N ASN A 119 -3.16 4.51 -8.25
CA ASN A 119 -3.91 5.04 -7.12
C ASN A 119 -3.18 6.21 -6.42
N LEU A 120 -1.87 6.32 -6.57
CA LEU A 120 -1.09 7.43 -6.02
C LEU A 120 -1.24 8.73 -6.80
N LEU A 121 -1.66 8.68 -8.06
CA LEU A 121 -1.80 9.89 -8.88
C LEU A 121 -2.87 10.85 -8.30
N PRO A 122 -2.77 12.15 -8.65
CA PRO A 122 -3.81 13.12 -8.32
C PRO A 122 -5.20 12.70 -8.78
N ILE A 123 -6.24 13.15 -8.06
CA ILE A 123 -7.64 12.89 -8.44
C ILE A 123 -7.93 13.45 -9.85
N SER A 124 -7.33 14.59 -10.19
CA SER A 124 -7.44 15.21 -11.53
C SER A 124 -6.84 14.35 -12.65
N GLU A 125 -5.94 13.43 -12.32
CA GLU A 125 -5.30 12.48 -13.26
C GLU A 125 -5.96 11.08 -13.17
N GLY A 126 -7.07 10.95 -12.43
CA GLY A 126 -7.80 9.70 -12.26
C GLY A 126 -7.17 8.73 -11.26
N GLY A 127 -6.31 9.22 -10.36
CA GLY A 127 -5.84 8.49 -9.19
C GLY A 127 -6.70 8.76 -7.94
N ALA A 128 -6.15 8.44 -6.77
CA ALA A 128 -6.80 8.58 -5.47
C ALA A 128 -5.93 9.30 -4.43
N GLU A 129 -4.73 9.78 -4.81
CA GLU A 129 -3.74 10.42 -3.94
C GLU A 129 -3.30 9.59 -2.73
N TYR A 130 -3.62 8.29 -2.76
CA TYR A 130 -3.46 7.37 -1.66
C TYR A 130 -3.41 5.92 -2.17
N LEU A 131 -2.51 5.15 -1.58
CA LEU A 131 -2.43 3.72 -1.78
C LEU A 131 -2.24 3.05 -0.42
N SER A 132 -3.04 2.04 -0.13
CA SER A 132 -2.78 1.16 1.01
C SER A 132 -3.04 -0.28 0.66
N PHE A 133 -2.17 -1.17 1.11
CA PHE A 133 -2.30 -2.61 0.92
C PHE A 133 -1.73 -3.36 2.11
N LYS A 134 -2.04 -4.66 2.16
CA LYS A 134 -1.57 -5.54 3.22
C LYS A 134 -0.87 -6.72 2.61
N GLU A 135 0.27 -7.06 3.15
CA GLU A 135 1.01 -8.25 2.80
C GLU A 135 1.16 -9.15 4.02
N TYR A 136 0.94 -10.44 3.80
CA TYR A 136 1.04 -11.46 4.83
C TYR A 136 2.27 -12.32 4.56
N GLY A 137 3.22 -12.28 5.50
CA GLY A 137 4.45 -13.03 5.45
C GLY A 137 4.57 -14.04 6.58
N ARG A 138 5.59 -14.89 6.49
CA ARG A 138 6.06 -15.72 7.61
C ARG A 138 7.58 -15.69 7.62
N THR A 139 8.15 -15.42 8.78
CA THR A 139 9.60 -15.41 9.00
C THR A 139 9.95 -16.40 10.10
N LEU A 140 11.04 -17.14 9.91
CA LEU A 140 11.57 -18.07 10.90
C LEU A 140 12.66 -17.35 11.71
N VAL A 141 12.39 -17.06 12.98
CA VAL A 141 13.36 -16.41 13.89
C VAL A 141 13.59 -17.32 15.09
N ASN A 142 14.84 -17.69 15.36
CA ASN A 142 15.21 -18.57 16.48
C ASN A 142 14.37 -19.87 16.53
N ASN A 143 14.20 -20.55 15.38
CA ASN A 143 13.36 -21.73 15.21
C ASN A 143 11.88 -21.54 15.57
N ARG A 144 11.38 -20.30 15.57
CA ARG A 144 9.96 -19.99 15.77
C ARG A 144 9.40 -19.33 14.52
N ASN A 145 8.29 -19.87 14.04
CA ASN A 145 7.52 -19.24 12.98
C ASN A 145 6.80 -18.01 13.55
N ILE A 146 7.08 -16.86 12.96
CA ILE A 146 6.42 -15.59 13.24
C ILE A 146 5.58 -15.26 12.01
N ALA A 147 4.30 -15.01 12.23
CA ALA A 147 3.46 -14.46 11.17
C ALA A 147 3.72 -12.95 11.10
N THR A 148 4.02 -12.44 9.92
CA THR A 148 4.27 -11.01 9.71
C THR A 148 3.12 -10.43 8.90
N ILE A 149 2.64 -9.24 9.26
CA ILE A 149 1.61 -8.50 8.53
C ILE A 149 2.18 -7.13 8.25
N HIS A 150 2.50 -6.84 7.00
CA HIS A 150 2.85 -5.51 6.57
C HIS A 150 1.57 -4.78 6.17
N ILE A 151 1.34 -3.61 6.74
CA ILE A 151 0.28 -2.69 6.34
C ILE A 151 1.00 -1.49 5.75
N VAL A 152 0.92 -1.33 4.45
CA VAL A 152 1.60 -0.24 3.75
C VAL A 152 0.58 0.86 3.49
N GLU A 153 0.91 2.09 3.86
CA GLU A 153 0.17 3.31 3.55
C GLU A 153 1.11 4.31 2.89
N ILE A 154 0.78 4.69 1.66
CA ILE A 154 1.52 5.67 0.87
C ILE A 154 0.58 6.83 0.57
N LYS A 155 0.98 8.03 0.98
CA LYS A 155 0.19 9.28 0.86
C LYS A 155 1.04 10.36 0.21
N THR A 156 0.39 11.40 -0.29
CA THR A 156 1.10 12.63 -0.68
C THR A 156 1.64 13.35 0.56
N ILE A 157 2.78 14.03 0.41
CA ILE A 157 3.38 14.83 1.50
C ILE A 157 2.45 15.95 2.00
N ASN A 158 1.56 16.46 1.14
CA ASN A 158 0.58 17.47 1.51
C ASN A 158 -0.37 16.98 2.62
N ASN A 159 -0.72 15.69 2.63
CA ASN A 159 -1.54 15.11 3.71
C ASN A 159 -0.83 15.15 5.07
N LEU A 160 0.50 15.03 5.08
CA LEU A 160 1.28 15.17 6.31
C LEU A 160 1.29 16.63 6.78
N VAL A 161 1.59 17.57 5.88
CA VAL A 161 1.64 19.00 6.21
C VAL A 161 0.31 19.48 6.77
N ASN A 162 -0.80 19.15 6.11
CA ASN A 162 -2.15 19.53 6.55
C ASN A 162 -2.56 18.90 7.90
N SER A 163 -1.90 17.83 8.34
CA SER A 163 -2.17 17.20 9.64
C SER A 163 -1.45 17.85 10.82
N LEU A 164 -0.49 18.75 10.53
CA LEU A 164 0.28 19.49 11.53
C LEU A 164 -0.35 20.85 11.89
N ASP A 165 -1.30 21.33 11.08
CA ASP A 165 -2.08 22.55 11.28
C ASP A 165 -3.38 22.26 12.07
#